data_AF-A0A2I0AL01-F1
#
_entry.id   AF-A0A2I0AL01-F1
#
_cell.length_a   1.000
_cell.length_b   1.000
_cell.length_c   1.000
_cell.angle_alpha   90.00
_cell.angle_beta   90.00
_cell.angle_gamma   90.00
#
_symmetry.space_group_name_H-M   'P 1'
#
loop_
_entity.id
_entity.type
_entity.pdbx_description
1 polymer ?
#
loop_
_entity_poly.entity_id
_entity_poly.type
_entity_poly.pdbx_seq_one_letter_code
_entity_poly.pdbx_strand_id
1 'polypeptide(L)' 'MMDFHNVFRISMLRKYEPDPFHVLSQQDIEIRRDISYIEKPIGILDRKDQVLRNKTIPLVKILWQHHTSDEAT' A
#
# COMPACT_ATOMS: atom_id res chain seq x y z
N MET A 1 3.26 -28.09 -16.15
CA MET A 1 2.51 -27.80 -14.91
C MET A 1 3.48 -27.05 -14.01
N MET A 2 3.31 -25.75 -13.78
CA MET A 2 4.23 -24.98 -12.93
C MET A 2 3.88 -25.24 -11.47
N ASP A 3 4.76 -25.96 -10.77
CA ASP A 3 4.70 -26.15 -9.33
C ASP A 3 5.09 -24.83 -8.64
N PHE A 4 4.09 -24.03 -8.29
CA PHE A 4 4.28 -22.85 -7.46
C PHE A 4 4.35 -23.31 -6.01
N HIS A 5 5.57 -23.53 -5.50
CA HIS A 5 5.76 -23.85 -4.10
C HIS A 5 5.52 -22.59 -3.24
N ASN A 6 4.37 -22.53 -2.56
CA ASN A 6 4.08 -21.49 -1.58
C ASN A 6 4.83 -21.76 -0.25
N VAL A 7 6.17 -21.81 -0.33
CA VAL A 7 7.05 -22.08 0.80
C VAL A 7 7.75 -20.79 1.18
N PHE A 8 7.34 -20.20 2.31
CA PHE A 8 8.05 -19.08 2.89
C PHE A 8 9.28 -19.61 3.65
N ARG A 9 10.48 -19.36 3.13
CA ARG A 9 11.71 -19.80 3.78
C ARG A 9 12.07 -18.87 4.95
N ILE A 10 11.61 -19.25 6.14
CA ILE A 10 11.79 -18.50 7.40
C ILE A 10 13.27 -18.24 7.74
N SER A 11 14.22 -19.01 7.20
CA SER A 11 15.66 -18.85 7.46
C SER A 11 16.28 -17.55 6.91
N MET A 12 15.53 -16.74 6.18
CA MET A 12 15.98 -15.42 5.70
C MET A 12 15.49 -14.25 6.57
N LEU A 13 14.65 -14.51 7.57
CA LEU A 13 14.21 -13.47 8.49
C LEU A 13 15.35 -13.10 9.43
N ARG A 14 15.85 -11.87 9.28
CA ARG A 14 16.77 -11.26 10.25
C ARG A 14 15.95 -10.66 11.39
N LYS A 15 16.47 -10.78 12.62
CA LYS A 15 15.92 -10.06 13.76
C LYS A 15 15.97 -8.57 13.45
N TYR A 16 14.83 -7.89 13.54
CA TYR A 16 14.80 -6.44 13.50
C TYR A 16 15.43 -5.89 14.78
N GLU A 17 16.46 -5.06 14.63
CA GLU A 17 17.07 -4.32 15.71
C GLU A 17 16.53 -2.88 15.62
N PRO A 18 15.60 -2.49 16.51
CA PRO A 18 14.97 -1.17 16.43
C PRO A 18 16.03 -0.08 16.59
N ASP A 19 16.22 0.72 15.54
CA ASP A 19 16.98 1.95 15.64
C ASP A 19 16.22 2.91 16.58
N PRO A 20 16.86 3.50 17.61
CA PRO A 20 16.23 4.45 18.51
C PRO A 20 15.55 5.65 17.83
N PHE A 21 15.97 6.00 16.61
CA PHE A 21 15.35 7.06 15.80
C PHE A 21 14.27 6.55 14.84
N HIS A 22 14.13 5.23 14.69
CA HIS A 22 13.13 4.62 13.83
C HIS A 22 11.78 4.58 14.56
N VAL A 23 11.05 5.69 14.46
CA VAL A 23 9.68 5.79 14.92
C VAL A 23 8.78 5.17 13.85
N LEU A 24 8.30 3.96 14.09
CA LEU A 24 7.16 3.43 13.35
C LEU A 24 5.94 4.26 13.78
N SER A 25 5.43 5.11 12.87
CA SER A 25 4.15 5.77 13.07
C SER A 25 3.06 4.72 13.00
N GLN A 26 2.73 4.12 14.13
CA GLN A 26 1.61 3.21 14.23
C GLN A 26 0.33 4.03 14.03
N GLN A 27 -0.25 3.94 12.84
CA GLN A 27 -1.60 4.44 12.63
C GLN A 27 -2.59 3.49 13.32
N ASP A 28 -3.55 4.09 14.03
CA ASP A 28 -4.65 3.35 14.64
C ASP A 28 -5.61 2.85 13.55
N ILE A 29 -5.27 1.72 12.95
CA ILE A 29 -6.12 1.01 11.98
C ILE A 29 -7.05 0.09 12.76
N GLU A 30 -8.36 0.28 12.59
CA GLU A 30 -9.36 -0.63 13.14
C GLU A 30 -9.39 -1.92 12.31
N ILE A 31 -8.63 -2.91 12.75
CA ILE A 31 -8.59 -4.24 12.13
C ILE A 31 -9.76 -5.08 12.66
N ARG A 32 -10.56 -5.62 11.76
CA ARG A 32 -11.66 -6.52 12.06
C ARG A 32 -11.15 -7.91 12.47
N ARG A 33 -12.02 -8.72 13.08
CA ARG A 33 -11.64 -10.06 13.60
C ARG A 33 -11.16 -11.02 12.51
N ASP A 34 -11.56 -10.80 11.27
CA ASP A 34 -11.14 -11.52 10.08
C ASP A 34 -9.83 -10.97 9.47
N ILE A 35 -9.11 -10.09 10.20
CA ILE A 35 -7.84 -9.48 9.79
C ILE A 35 -8.04 -8.54 8.57
N SER A 36 -9.28 -8.22 8.22
CA SER A 36 -9.60 -7.22 7.20
C SER A 36 -9.68 -5.82 7.82
N TYR A 37 -9.41 -4.80 7.02
CA TYR A 37 -9.70 -3.40 7.35
C TYR A 37 -10.30 -2.72 6.13
N ILE A 38 -11.03 -1.63 6.35
CA ILE A 38 -11.63 -0.85 5.26
C ILE A 38 -10.76 0.37 5.01
N GLU A 39 -10.23 0.48 3.80
CA GLU A 39 -9.66 1.73 3.32
C GLU A 39 -10.74 2.69 2.86
N LYS A 40 -10.61 3.95 3.28
CA LYS A 40 -11.48 5.03 2.83
C LYS A 40 -10.65 6.02 2.03
N PRO A 41 -11.11 6.44 0.84
CA PRO A 41 -10.48 7.54 0.13
C PRO A 41 -10.74 8.84 0.90
N ILE A 42 -9.68 9.59 1.20
CA ILE A 42 -9.77 10.93 1.79
C ILE A 42 -10.09 11.96 0.69
N GLY A 43 -9.43 11.84 -0.46
CA GLY A 43 -9.59 12.82 -1.53
C GLY A 43 -8.68 12.56 -2.73
N ILE A 44 -8.84 13.41 -3.75
CA ILE A 44 -8.01 13.39 -4.96
C ILE A 44 -6.84 14.36 -4.74
N LEU A 45 -5.61 13.85 -4.84
CA LEU A 45 -4.39 14.65 -4.77
C LEU A 45 -4.04 15.28 -6.11
N ASP A 46 -4.23 14.55 -7.20
CA ASP A 46 -3.84 15.00 -8.54
C ASP A 46 -4.70 14.38 -9.64
N ARG A 47 -4.68 15.00 -10.82
CA ARG A 47 -5.35 14.52 -12.03
C ARG A 47 -4.41 14.61 -13.21
N LYS A 48 -4.32 13.54 -13.99
CA LYS A 48 -3.44 13.47 -15.16
C LYS A 48 -4.14 12.78 -16.31
N ASP A 49 -3.99 13.32 -17.51
CA ASP A 49 -4.43 12.62 -18.72
C ASP A 49 -3.35 11.67 -19.23
N GLN A 50 -3.72 10.40 -19.38
CA GLN A 50 -2.88 9.40 -20.04
C GLN A 50 -3.29 9.27 -21.49
N VAL A 51 -2.43 9.75 -22.39
CA VAL A 51 -2.60 9.60 -23.83
C VAL A 51 -2.12 8.21 -24.25
N LEU A 52 -3.05 7.39 -24.72
CA LEU A 52 -2.78 6.11 -25.38
C LEU A 52 -2.86 6.30 -26.89
N ARG A 53 -2.44 5.27 -27.65
CA ARG A 53 -2.38 5.30 -29.11
C ARG A 53 -3.70 5.73 -29.78
N ASN A 54 -4.85 5.37 -29.22
CA ASN A 54 -6.17 5.59 -29.82
C ASN A 54 -7.14 6.38 -28.92
N LYS A 55 -6.74 6.76 -27.70
CA LYS A 55 -7.63 7.45 -26.74
C LYS A 55 -6.84 8.14 -25.63
N THR A 56 -7.44 9.16 -25.04
CA THR A 56 -6.95 9.79 -23.80
C THR A 56 -7.85 9.36 -22.64
N ILE A 57 -7.25 8.94 -21.53
CA ILE A 57 -7.97 8.51 -20.32
C ILE A 57 -7.54 9.42 -19.15
N PRO A 58 -8.48 10.05 -18.42
CA PRO A 58 -8.16 10.77 -17.20
C PRO A 58 -7.83 9.77 -16.08
N LEU A 59 -6.66 9.97 -15.46
CA LEU A 59 -6.21 9.30 -14.25
C LEU A 59 -6.33 10.28 -13.07
N VAL A 60 -6.64 9.74 -11.91
CA VAL A 60 -6.71 10.50 -10.66
C VAL A 60 -5.84 9.80 -9.62
N LYS A 61 -5.05 10.59 -8.88
CA LYS A 61 -4.27 10.11 -7.74
C LYS A 61 -5.10 10.30 -6.48
N ILE A 62 -5.37 9.24 -5.74
CA ILE A 62 -6.25 9.21 -4.56
C ILE A 62 -5.42 9.07 -3.29
N LEU A 63 -5.65 9.94 -2.32
CA LEU A 63 -5.15 9.80 -0.96
C LEU A 63 -6.05 8.85 -0.17
N TRP A 64 -5.46 7.80 0.40
CA TRP A 64 -6.14 6.83 1.25
C TRP A 64 -5.93 7.16 2.73
N GLN A 65 -6.91 6.83 3.57
CA GLN A 65 -6.94 7.18 5.00
C GLN A 65 -5.66 6.83 5.77
N HIS A 66 -5.00 5.74 5.39
CA HIS A 66 -3.85 5.20 6.08
C HIS A 66 -2.55 5.26 5.27
N HIS A 67 -2.57 5.97 4.14
CA HIS A 67 -1.41 6.09 3.25
C HIS A 67 -0.82 7.49 3.33
N THR A 68 0.50 7.58 3.22
CA THR A 68 1.18 8.85 2.99
C THR A 68 0.95 9.34 1.55
N SER A 69 1.22 10.62 1.27
CA SER A 69 1.08 11.18 -0.10
C SER A 69 1.97 10.48 -1.13
N ASP A 70 3.07 9.87 -0.67
CA ASP A 70 4.01 9.11 -1.50
C ASP A 70 3.45 7.72 -1.84
N GLU A 71 2.59 7.18 -0.99
CA GLU A 71 1.91 5.88 -1.15
C GLU A 71 0.50 5.99 -1.79
N ALA A 72 0.09 7.20 -2.17
CA ALA A 72 -1.18 7.43 -2.86
C ALA A 72 -1.15 6.88 -4.29
N THR A 73 -2.24 6.22 -4.70
CA THR A 73 -2.39 5.53 -6.01
C THR A 73 -3.27 6.33 -6.95
#